data_AF-A0A937JWB4-F1
#
_entry.id   AF-A0A937JWB4-F1
#
_cell.length_a   1.000
_cell.length_b   1.000
_cell.length_c   1.000
_cell.angle_alpha   90.00
_cell.angle_beta   90.00
_cell.angle_gamma   90.00
#
_symmetry.space_group_name_H-M   'P 1'
#
loop_
_entity.id
_entity.type
_entity.pdbx_description
1 polymer ?
#
loop_
_entity_poly.entity_id
_entity_poly.type
_entity_poly.pdbx_seq_one_letter_code
_entity_poly.pdbx_strand_id
1 'polypeptide(L)'
;MSDQVPNDRTNHPLATDLDHLVEMVVKAVITVSQTRSVEEALMIRDELRRLPDDLTTEILNQVMLSLVKIDPDVCRWFILDVFLHNADPEGKADVAERLNLLFADLQSH
;
A
#
# COMPACT_ATOMS: atom_id res chain seq x y z
N MET A 1 -27.20 42.16 -9.69
CA MET A 1 -27.92 40.94 -9.32
C MET A 1 -27.29 39.86 -10.17
N SER A 2 -26.12 39.31 -9.82
CA SER A 2 -25.85 38.45 -8.64
C SER A 2 -26.90 37.33 -8.59
N ASP A 3 -26.58 36.06 -8.73
CA ASP A 3 -25.50 35.38 -8.02
C ASP A 3 -24.77 34.30 -8.86
N GLN A 4 -23.46 34.28 -8.69
CA GLN A 4 -22.58 33.16 -9.05
C GLN A 4 -22.95 31.97 -8.17
N VAL A 5 -23.20 30.81 -8.78
CA VAL A 5 -23.34 29.56 -8.02
C VAL A 5 -21.93 29.18 -7.51
N PRO A 6 -21.77 28.90 -6.20
CA PRO A 6 -20.47 28.62 -5.62
C PRO A 6 -19.89 27.31 -6.17
N ASN A 7 -18.61 27.39 -6.48
CA ASN A 7 -17.68 26.29 -6.68
C ASN A 7 -17.61 25.45 -5.40
N ASP A 8 -18.50 24.47 -5.24
CA ASP A 8 -18.39 23.50 -4.17
C ASP A 8 -17.39 22.42 -4.61
N ARG A 9 -16.11 22.72 -4.35
CA ARG A 9 -15.05 21.72 -4.32
C ARG A 9 -15.43 20.69 -3.27
N THR A 10 -16.10 19.62 -3.70
CA THR A 10 -16.25 18.37 -2.97
C THR A 10 -14.87 17.73 -2.74
N ASN A 11 -14.09 18.32 -1.84
CA ASN A 11 -13.05 17.60 -1.12
C ASN A 11 -13.79 16.71 -0.12
N HIS A 12 -14.10 15.49 -0.55
CA HIS A 12 -14.75 14.48 0.26
C HIS A 12 -13.89 14.16 1.49
N PRO A 13 -14.45 14.15 2.72
CA PRO A 13 -13.72 13.74 3.93
C PRO A 13 -13.14 12.31 3.83
N LEU A 14 -13.77 11.44 3.04
CA LEU A 14 -13.33 10.07 2.79
C LEU A 14 -11.99 9.97 2.04
N ALA A 15 -11.69 10.92 1.14
CA ALA A 15 -10.41 10.94 0.43
C ALA A 15 -9.27 11.31 1.40
N THR A 16 -9.53 12.24 2.31
CA THR A 16 -8.59 12.62 3.38
C THR A 16 -8.34 11.47 4.36
N ASP A 17 -9.37 10.66 4.65
CA ASP A 17 -9.24 9.48 5.51
C ASP A 17 -8.41 8.37 4.84
N LEU A 18 -8.57 8.15 3.53
CA LEU A 18 -7.81 7.15 2.78
C LEU A 18 -6.34 7.55 2.63
N ASP A 19 -6.06 8.80 2.23
CA ASP A 19 -4.68 9.29 2.08
C ASP A 19 -3.92 9.21 3.41
N HIS A 20 -4.59 9.57 4.51
CA HIS A 20 -4.01 9.48 5.84
C HIS A 20 -3.75 8.02 6.26
N LEU A 21 -4.66 7.11 5.96
CA LEU A 21 -4.49 5.69 6.24
C LEU A 21 -3.34 5.08 5.44
N VAL A 22 -3.24 5.42 4.16
CA VAL A 22 -2.11 5.02 3.29
C VAL A 22 -0.79 5.53 3.87
N GLU A 23 -0.73 6.81 4.26
CA GLU A 23 0.46 7.41 4.87
C GLU A 23 0.87 6.69 6.16
N MET A 24 -0.09 6.39 7.03
CA MET A 24 0.13 5.66 8.28
C MET A 24 0.67 4.25 8.03
N VAL A 25 0.10 3.54 7.07
CA VAL A 25 0.55 2.18 6.70
C VAL A 25 1.96 2.23 6.10
N VAL A 26 2.24 3.15 5.18
CA VAL A 26 3.57 3.32 4.59
C VAL A 26 4.62 3.60 5.68
N LYS A 27 4.34 4.51 6.61
CA LYS A 27 5.22 4.80 7.74
C LYS A 27 5.45 3.57 8.61
N ALA A 28 4.40 2.86 8.98
CA ALA A 28 4.50 1.65 9.79
C ALA A 28 5.35 0.58 9.09
N VAL A 29 5.14 0.35 7.79
CA VAL A 29 5.92 -0.61 6.99
C VAL A 29 7.40 -0.23 6.93
N ILE A 30 7.73 1.05 6.73
CA ILE A 30 9.12 1.52 6.71
C ILE A 30 9.77 1.36 8.09
N THR A 31 9.07 1.71 9.17
CA THR A 31 9.61 1.55 10.52
C THR A 31 9.88 0.09 10.84
N VAL A 32 8.94 -0.80 10.53
CA VAL A 32 9.10 -2.24 10.78
C VAL A 32 10.15 -2.88 9.86
N SER A 33 10.34 -2.37 8.65
CA SER A 33 11.39 -2.88 7.75
C SER A 33 12.80 -2.59 8.28
N GLN A 34 13.00 -1.49 9.02
CA GLN A 34 14.26 -1.14 9.66
C GLN A 34 14.61 -2.07 10.83
N THR A 35 13.61 -2.53 11.59
CA THR A 35 13.80 -3.46 12.70
C THR A 35 13.74 -4.92 12.27
N ARG A 36 13.23 -5.20 11.05
CA ARG A 36 12.93 -6.53 10.52
C ARG A 36 12.05 -7.36 11.48
N SER A 37 11.19 -6.68 12.25
CA SER A 37 10.27 -7.34 13.17
C SER A 37 9.14 -8.04 12.41
N VAL A 38 9.23 -9.36 12.30
CA VAL A 38 8.20 -10.18 11.62
C VAL A 38 6.87 -10.06 12.35
N GLU A 39 6.87 -10.04 13.68
CA GLU A 39 5.66 -9.93 14.48
C GLU A 39 4.90 -8.63 14.21
N GLU A 40 5.59 -7.48 14.27
CA GLU A 40 4.98 -6.18 13.98
C GLU A 40 4.49 -6.08 12.54
N ALA A 41 5.22 -6.70 11.60
CA ALA A 41 4.81 -6.72 10.20
C ALA A 41 3.51 -7.52 10.01
N LEU A 42 3.39 -8.68 10.66
CA LEU A 42 2.18 -9.49 10.63
C LEU A 42 1.00 -8.79 11.33
N MET A 43 1.25 -7.99 12.37
CA MET A 43 0.22 -7.14 12.96
C MET A 43 -0.32 -6.11 11.95
N ILE A 44 0.56 -5.41 11.20
CA ILE A 44 0.14 -4.48 10.14
C ILE A 44 -0.75 -5.19 9.11
N ARG A 45 -0.33 -6.39 8.66
CA ARG A 45 -1.13 -7.23 7.75
C ARG A 45 -2.50 -7.56 8.34
N ASP A 46 -2.54 -7.97 9.59
CA ASP A 46 -3.78 -8.40 10.24
C ASP A 46 -4.75 -7.24 10.45
N GLU A 47 -4.25 -6.04 10.75
CA GLU A 47 -5.09 -4.83 10.76
C GLU A 47 -5.64 -4.50 9.38
N LEU A 48 -4.80 -4.56 8.33
CA LEU A 48 -5.25 -4.33 6.95
C LEU A 48 -6.33 -5.33 6.53
N ARG A 49 -6.17 -6.61 6.87
CA ARG A 49 -7.14 -7.67 6.55
C ARG A 49 -8.46 -7.58 7.32
N ARG A 50 -8.58 -6.71 8.33
CA ARG A 50 -9.85 -6.44 9.02
C ARG A 50 -10.71 -5.43 8.26
N LEU A 51 -10.14 -4.72 7.29
CA LEU A 51 -10.86 -3.79 6.44
C LEU A 51 -11.68 -4.56 5.39
N PRO A 52 -12.74 -3.95 4.83
CA PRO A 52 -13.44 -4.51 3.67
C PRO A 52 -12.47 -4.77 2.52
N ASP A 53 -12.70 -5.82 1.74
CA ASP A 53 -11.79 -6.27 0.68
C ASP A 53 -11.47 -5.16 -0.35
N ASP A 54 -12.49 -4.41 -0.76
CA ASP A 54 -12.34 -3.30 -1.71
C ASP A 54 -11.42 -2.20 -1.15
N LEU A 55 -11.59 -1.87 0.14
CA LEU A 55 -10.78 -0.86 0.82
C LEU A 55 -9.35 -1.35 1.04
N THR A 56 -9.19 -2.61 1.44
CA THR A 56 -7.88 -3.26 1.57
C THR A 56 -7.11 -3.21 0.27
N THR A 57 -7.78 -3.54 -0.85
CA THR A 57 -7.19 -3.52 -2.18
C THR A 57 -6.71 -2.13 -2.57
N GLU A 58 -7.55 -1.12 -2.37
CA GLU A 58 -7.19 0.27 -2.69
C GLU A 58 -6.00 0.76 -1.85
N ILE A 59 -6.01 0.50 -0.54
CA ILE A 59 -4.89 0.84 0.35
C ILE A 59 -3.61 0.16 -0.11
N LEU A 60 -3.65 -1.14 -0.42
CA LEU A 60 -2.47 -1.88 -0.86
C LEU A 60 -1.92 -1.34 -2.18
N ASN A 61 -2.77 -0.99 -3.13
CA ASN A 61 -2.34 -0.38 -4.38
C ASN A 61 -1.58 0.93 -4.13
N GLN A 62 -2.14 1.82 -3.31
CA GLN A 62 -1.51 3.10 -3.00
C GLN A 62 -0.25 2.96 -2.13
N VAL A 63 -0.25 2.03 -1.18
CA VAL A 63 0.92 1.69 -0.35
C VAL A 63 2.04 1.14 -1.24
N MET A 64 1.75 0.21 -2.16
CA MET A 64 2.73 -0.29 -3.12
C MET A 64 3.32 0.84 -3.94
N LEU A 65 2.48 1.68 -4.56
CA LEU A 65 2.94 2.82 -5.37
C LEU A 65 3.82 3.80 -4.58
N SER A 66 3.51 3.99 -3.30
CA SER A 66 4.28 4.86 -2.41
C SER A 66 5.61 4.22 -2.02
N LEU A 67 5.60 2.95 -1.59
CA LEU A 67 6.79 2.22 -1.18
C LEU A 67 7.75 2.03 -2.34
N VAL A 68 7.27 1.72 -3.55
CA VAL A 68 8.13 1.54 -4.73
C VAL A 68 8.96 2.77 -5.07
N LYS A 69 8.41 3.97 -4.83
CA LYS A 69 9.11 5.24 -5.07
C LYS A 69 10.15 5.54 -3.98
N ILE A 70 9.97 4.97 -2.80
CA ILE A 70 10.85 5.16 -1.64
C ILE A 70 11.96 4.12 -1.66
N ASP A 71 11.57 2.84 -1.66
CA ASP A 71 12.43 1.67 -1.62
C ASP A 71 11.69 0.43 -2.19
N PRO A 72 12.01 -0.01 -3.43
CA PRO A 72 11.43 -1.19 -4.06
C PRO A 72 11.63 -2.49 -3.26
N ASP A 73 12.72 -2.62 -2.50
CA ASP A 73 13.00 -3.83 -1.71
C ASP A 73 12.08 -3.89 -0.49
N VAL A 74 11.78 -2.74 0.13
CA VAL A 74 10.77 -2.65 1.20
C VAL A 74 9.39 -2.98 0.65
N CYS A 75 9.04 -2.47 -0.53
CA CYS A 75 7.79 -2.82 -1.20
C CYS A 75 7.70 -4.34 -1.44
N ARG A 76 8.75 -4.95 -2.00
CA ARG A 76 8.80 -6.39 -2.27
C ARG A 76 8.62 -7.22 -1.00
N TRP A 77 9.40 -6.89 0.03
CA TRP A 77 9.35 -7.57 1.33
C TRP A 77 7.94 -7.47 1.94
N PHE A 78 7.35 -6.28 1.95
CA PHE A 78 6.02 -6.09 2.51
C PHE A 78 4.97 -6.91 1.76
N ILE A 79 5.00 -6.96 0.43
CA ILE A 79 3.98 -7.71 -0.32
C ILE A 79 4.20 -9.22 -0.20
N LEU A 80 5.41 -9.71 -0.41
CA LEU A 80 5.68 -11.16 -0.51
C LEU A 80 5.81 -11.84 0.87
N ASP A 81 6.56 -11.23 1.78
CA ASP A 81 6.92 -11.84 3.06
C ASP A 81 5.90 -11.55 4.15
N VAL A 82 5.20 -10.41 4.05
CA VAL A 82 4.25 -9.94 5.05
C VAL A 82 2.81 -10.14 4.55
N PHE A 83 2.38 -9.43 3.51
CA PHE A 83 0.98 -9.46 3.09
C PHE A 83 0.57 -10.82 2.55
N LEU A 84 1.41 -11.45 1.74
CA LEU A 84 1.20 -12.78 1.20
C LEU A 84 1.77 -13.89 2.09
N HIS A 85 2.13 -13.63 3.36
CA HIS A 85 2.81 -14.60 4.22
C HIS A 85 2.22 -16.03 4.17
N ASN A 86 0.88 -16.16 4.18
CA ASN A 86 0.17 -17.45 4.17
C ASN A 86 -0.21 -17.97 2.77
N ALA A 87 0.10 -17.23 1.70
CA ALA A 87 -0.16 -17.67 0.34
C ALA A 87 0.74 -18.86 -0.03
N ASP A 88 0.24 -19.70 -0.92
CA ASP A 88 1.00 -20.83 -1.44
C ASP A 88 2.23 -20.36 -2.26
N PRO A 89 3.25 -21.22 -2.43
CA PRO A 89 4.47 -20.83 -3.12
C PRO A 89 4.27 -20.43 -4.59
N GLU A 90 3.29 -21.02 -5.28
CA GLU A 90 3.01 -20.74 -6.69
C GLU A 90 2.39 -19.35 -6.85
N GLY A 91 1.38 -19.02 -6.04
CA GLY A 91 0.81 -17.68 -5.98
C GLY A 91 1.81 -16.60 -5.58
N LYS A 92 2.72 -16.89 -4.63
CA LYS A 92 3.81 -15.97 -4.28
C LYS A 92 4.77 -15.75 -5.45
N ALA A 93 5.11 -16.80 -6.19
CA ALA A 93 6.03 -16.73 -7.32
C ALA A 93 5.45 -15.86 -8.46
N ASP A 94 4.16 -16.03 -8.78
CA ASP A 94 3.46 -15.20 -9.77
C ASP A 94 3.51 -13.71 -9.38
N VAL A 95 3.17 -13.38 -8.13
CA VAL A 95 3.20 -11.99 -7.65
C VAL A 95 4.63 -11.44 -7.65
N ALA A 96 5.63 -12.26 -7.28
CA ALA A 96 7.03 -11.87 -7.27
C ALA A 96 7.55 -11.53 -8.68
N GLU A 97 7.12 -12.25 -9.71
CA GLU A 97 7.41 -11.97 -11.11
C GLU A 97 6.75 -10.67 -11.56
N ARG A 98 5.46 -10.48 -11.24
CA ARG A 98 4.72 -9.26 -11.58
C ARG A 98 5.32 -8.02 -10.92
N LEU A 99 5.79 -8.12 -9.68
CA LEU A 99 6.52 -7.04 -9.00
C LEU A 99 7.85 -6.74 -9.68
N ASN A 100 8.61 -7.75 -10.10
CA ASN A 100 9.87 -7.55 -10.82
C ASN A 100 9.66 -6.78 -12.13
N LEU A 101 8.62 -7.13 -12.89
CA LEU A 101 8.26 -6.43 -14.12
C LEU A 101 7.88 -4.97 -13.85
N LEU A 102 7.08 -4.73 -12.81
CA LEU A 102 6.70 -3.39 -12.38
C LEU A 102 7.93 -2.54 -12.02
N PHE A 103 8.86 -3.10 -11.24
CA PHE A 103 10.04 -2.35 -10.81
C PHE A 103 10.99 -2.06 -11.98
N ALA A 104 11.14 -3.02 -12.91
CA ALA A 104 11.93 -2.83 -14.11
C ALA A 104 11.36 -1.71 -15.00
N ASP A 105 10.03 -1.66 -15.18
CA ASP A 105 9.36 -0.63 -15.95
C ASP A 105 9.55 0.77 -15.33
N LEU A 106 9.41 0.86 -14.00
CA LEU A 106 9.56 2.10 -13.25
C LEU A 106 11.01 2.61 -13.17
N GLN A 107 12.00 1.72 -13.23
CA GLN A 107 13.43 2.10 -13.27
C GLN A 107 13.92 2.47 -14.68
N SER A 108 13.14 2.16 -15.72
CA SER A 108 13.48 2.45 -17.11
C SER A 108 13.01 3.84 -17.59
N HIS A 109 12.38 4.61 -16.70
CA HIS A 109 11.87 5.97 -16.92
C HIS A 109 12.52 6.96 -15.95
#